data_AF-A0A543J5V0-F1
#
_entry.id   AF-A0A543J5V0-F1
#
_cell.length_a   1.000
_cell.length_b   1.000
_cell.length_c   1.000
_cell.angle_alpha   90.00
_cell.angle_beta   90.00
_cell.angle_gamma   90.00
#
_symmetry.space_group_name_H-M   'P 1'
#
loop_
_entity.id
_entity.type
_entity.pdbx_description
1 polymer ?
#
loop_
_entity_poly.entity_id
_entity_poly.type
_entity_poly.pdbx_seq_one_letter_code
_entity_poly.pdbx_strand_id
1 'polypeptide(L)'
;MSGTVADPVALEADARARWASFEPRTLTGEDRDGRRLEIPPGEILAPILRRARLFGASTSLCEAVVARLVAAGVEAVVDRTREDVREDDALVVDGRGPVQVMALRAGERVVPVRPGASLLRVWAVDGAGDPADPPVAEVVVDVDADGWVPAGRIAEALAPHLA
;
A
#
# COMPACT_ATOMS: atom_id res chain seq x y z
N MET A 1 21.08 -9.81 -16.78
CA MET A 1 21.30 -8.88 -15.66
C MET A 1 20.67 -9.50 -14.43
N SER A 2 21.46 -10.11 -13.53
CA SER A 2 20.94 -10.58 -12.25
C SER A 2 20.61 -9.35 -11.41
N GLY A 3 19.36 -8.89 -11.49
CA GLY A 3 18.84 -7.90 -10.55
C GLY A 3 18.88 -8.53 -9.16
N THR A 4 19.58 -7.91 -8.23
CA THR A 4 19.52 -8.28 -6.82
C THR A 4 18.06 -8.26 -6.41
N VAL A 5 17.49 -9.43 -6.10
CA VAL A 5 16.14 -9.51 -5.52
C VAL A 5 16.20 -8.76 -4.20
N ALA A 6 15.43 -7.68 -4.09
CA ALA A 6 15.39 -6.88 -2.87
C ALA A 6 14.94 -7.76 -1.69
N ASP A 7 15.57 -7.57 -0.53
CA ASP A 7 15.25 -8.35 0.67
C ASP A 7 13.82 -8.05 1.14
N PRO A 8 12.89 -9.03 1.10
CA PRO A 8 11.51 -8.80 1.51
C PRO A 8 11.36 -8.37 2.96
N VAL A 9 12.30 -8.75 3.84
CA VAL A 9 12.26 -8.37 5.26
C VAL A 9 12.58 -6.88 5.42
N ALA A 10 13.63 -6.40 4.75
CA ALA A 10 13.99 -4.99 4.76
C ALA A 10 12.89 -4.09 4.15
N LEU A 11 12.29 -4.53 3.04
CA LEU A 11 11.17 -3.84 2.39
C LEU A 11 9.93 -3.77 3.30
N GLU A 12 9.58 -4.87 3.96
CA GLU A 12 8.46 -4.90 4.91
C GLU A 12 8.71 -3.99 6.12
N ALA A 13 9.95 -3.97 6.65
CA ALA A 13 10.32 -3.09 7.75
C ALA A 13 10.19 -1.60 7.38
N ASP A 14 10.64 -1.21 6.18
CA ASP A 14 10.49 0.15 5.66
C ASP A 14 9.01 0.51 5.44
N ALA A 15 8.21 -0.42 4.90
CA ALA A 15 6.77 -0.24 4.73
C ALA A 15 6.06 0.00 6.07
N ARG A 16 6.35 -0.84 7.08
CA ARG A 16 5.76 -0.74 8.43
C ARG A 16 6.21 0.53 9.15
N ALA A 17 7.45 0.98 8.95
CA ALA A 17 7.94 2.26 9.51
C ALA A 17 7.19 3.47 8.93
N ARG A 18 6.95 3.48 7.61
CA ARG A 18 6.15 4.54 6.94
C ARG A 18 4.71 4.52 7.43
N TRP A 19 4.11 3.34 7.54
CA TRP A 19 2.76 3.15 8.07
C TRP A 19 2.61 3.62 9.52
N ALA A 20 3.55 3.28 10.41
CA ALA A 20 3.53 3.73 11.80
C ALA A 20 3.64 5.26 11.94
N SER A 21 4.17 5.95 10.92
CA SER A 21 4.27 7.40 10.84
C SER A 21 3.17 8.06 9.99
N PHE A 22 2.07 7.35 9.75
CA PHE A 22 1.00 7.78 8.84
C PHE A 22 0.48 9.19 9.17
N GLU A 23 0.21 9.47 10.45
CA GLU A 23 -0.29 10.77 10.88
C GLU A 23 0.74 11.90 10.76
N PRO A 24 0.43 13.01 10.07
CA PRO A 24 1.30 14.19 10.03
C PRO A 24 1.53 14.73 11.44
N ARG A 25 2.81 14.96 11.79
CA ARG A 25 3.18 15.46 13.11
C ARG A 25 3.14 16.98 13.11
N THR A 26 2.79 17.57 14.24
CA THR A 26 3.03 18.99 14.51
C THR A 26 4.53 19.26 14.43
N LEU A 27 4.92 20.27 13.64
CA LEU A 27 6.29 20.70 13.53
C LEU A 27 6.58 21.79 14.57
N THR A 28 7.82 21.86 15.02
CA THR A 28 8.29 23.01 15.80
C THR A 28 9.13 23.91 14.90
N GLY A 29 8.86 25.21 14.93
CA GLY A 29 9.68 26.23 14.26
C GLY A 29 9.97 27.41 15.17
N GLU A 30 10.73 28.37 14.64
CA GLU A 30 10.92 29.68 15.27
C GLU A 30 10.35 30.77 14.34
N ASP A 31 9.71 31.78 14.92
CA ASP A 31 9.34 32.98 14.16
C ASP A 31 10.54 33.92 13.98
N ARG A 32 10.31 35.06 13.31
CA ARG A 32 11.35 36.06 13.05
C ARG A 32 11.91 36.72 14.33
N ASP A 33 11.19 36.61 15.44
CA ASP A 33 11.58 37.15 16.74
C ASP A 33 12.23 36.08 17.64
N GLY A 34 12.50 34.88 17.09
CA GLY A 34 13.11 33.75 17.80
C GLY A 34 12.18 33.03 18.77
N ARG A 35 10.86 33.24 18.67
CA ARG A 35 9.89 32.54 19.53
C ARG A 35 9.56 31.18 18.94
N ARG A 36 9.58 30.16 19.79
CA ARG A 36 9.18 28.80 19.43
C ARG A 36 7.69 28.76 19.09
N LEU A 37 7.35 28.18 17.93
CA LEU A 37 6.00 27.97 17.45
C LEU A 37 5.73 26.47 17.23
N GLU A 38 4.52 26.05 17.56
CA GLU A 38 3.97 24.78 17.10
C GLU A 38 3.18 25.02 15.82
N ILE A 39 3.55 24.31 14.76
CA ILE A 39 2.95 24.42 13.44
C ILE A 39 2.20 23.10 13.20
N PRO A 40 0.90 23.03 13.51
CA PRO A 40 0.13 21.85 13.21
C PRO A 40 0.09 21.64 11.69
N PRO A 41 -0.01 20.39 11.22
CA PRO A 41 -0.23 20.13 9.80
C PRO A 41 -1.54 20.79 9.39
N GLY A 42 -1.47 21.81 8.54
CA GLY A 42 -2.65 22.55 8.09
C GLY A 42 -3.64 21.66 7.36
N GLU A 43 -4.91 22.04 7.34
CA GLU A 43 -6.03 21.27 6.77
C GLU A 43 -5.81 20.85 5.30
N ILE A 44 -4.99 21.60 4.55
CA ILE A 44 -4.62 21.28 3.17
C ILE A 44 -3.43 20.30 3.11
N LEU A 45 -2.43 20.48 3.96
CA LEU A 45 -1.16 19.74 3.88
C LEU A 45 -1.27 18.36 4.53
N ALA A 46 -2.05 18.24 5.62
CA ALA A 46 -2.21 16.96 6.32
C ALA A 46 -2.70 15.83 5.40
N PRO A 47 -3.79 16.03 4.62
CA PRO A 47 -4.28 15.00 3.70
C PRO A 47 -3.28 14.64 2.60
N ILE A 48 -2.56 15.62 2.05
CA ILE A 48 -1.51 15.40 1.04
C ILE A 48 -0.39 14.51 1.61
N LEU A 49 0.08 14.81 2.82
CA LEU A 49 1.13 14.03 3.47
C LEU A 49 0.67 12.62 3.82
N ARG A 50 -0.57 12.44 4.28
CA ARG A 50 -1.16 11.10 4.51
C ARG A 50 -1.16 10.27 3.23
N ARG A 51 -1.64 10.83 2.11
CA ARG A 51 -1.67 10.14 0.80
C ARG A 51 -0.27 9.78 0.30
N ALA A 52 0.70 10.71 0.42
CA ALA A 52 2.08 10.44 0.03
C ALA A 52 2.71 9.31 0.87
N ARG A 53 2.43 9.27 2.18
CA ARG A 53 2.90 8.20 3.07
C ARG A 53 2.23 6.87 2.79
N LEU A 54 0.92 6.85 2.51
CA LEU A 54 0.22 5.64 2.10
C LEU A 54 0.84 5.06 0.83
N PHE A 55 1.06 5.90 -0.18
CA PHE A 55 1.69 5.48 -1.43
C PHE A 55 3.09 4.91 -1.16
N GLY A 56 3.92 5.60 -0.37
CA GLY A 56 5.25 5.12 0.00
C GLY A 56 5.25 3.80 0.78
N ALA A 57 4.31 3.61 1.72
CA ALA A 57 4.16 2.36 2.45
C ALA A 57 3.65 1.22 1.56
N SER A 58 2.70 1.53 0.66
CA SER A 58 2.15 0.59 -0.33
C SER A 58 3.22 0.10 -1.30
N THR A 59 4.12 0.98 -1.77
CA THR A 59 5.24 0.58 -2.62
C THR A 59 6.12 -0.46 -1.98
N SER A 60 6.65 -0.18 -0.79
CA SER A 60 7.57 -1.11 -0.12
C SER A 60 6.87 -2.40 0.29
N LEU A 61 5.59 -2.33 0.69
CA LEU A 61 4.80 -3.53 0.98
C LEU A 61 4.59 -4.38 -0.28
N CYS A 62 4.22 -3.77 -1.40
CA CYS A 62 4.02 -4.47 -2.66
C CYS A 62 5.32 -5.12 -3.15
N GLU A 63 6.45 -4.41 -3.06
CA GLU A 63 7.78 -4.96 -3.37
C GLU A 63 8.11 -6.16 -2.47
N ALA A 64 7.80 -6.08 -1.16
CA ALA A 64 8.01 -7.19 -0.23
C ALA A 64 7.15 -8.42 -0.58
N VAL A 65 5.89 -8.21 -0.95
CA VAL A 65 4.96 -9.28 -1.36
C VAL A 65 5.44 -9.94 -2.66
N VAL A 66 5.79 -9.14 -3.67
CA VAL A 66 6.32 -9.64 -4.95
C VAL A 66 7.59 -10.45 -4.73
N ALA A 67 8.54 -9.95 -3.93
CA ALA A 67 9.77 -10.68 -3.61
C ALA A 67 9.49 -12.05 -2.96
N ARG A 68 8.47 -12.14 -2.09
CA ARG A 68 8.05 -13.41 -1.48
C ARG A 68 7.35 -14.36 -2.46
N LEU A 69 6.46 -13.83 -3.31
CA LEU A 69 5.79 -14.62 -4.37
C LEU A 69 6.82 -15.21 -5.34
N VAL A 70 7.78 -14.40 -5.80
CA VAL A 70 8.87 -14.86 -6.67
C VAL A 70 9.73 -15.92 -5.99
N ALA A 71 10.06 -15.75 -4.70
CA ALA A 71 10.78 -16.76 -3.93
C ALA A 71 10.00 -18.08 -3.78
N ALA A 72 8.66 -18.02 -3.84
CA ALA A 72 7.77 -19.18 -3.84
C ALA A 72 7.49 -19.75 -5.25
N GLY A 73 8.10 -19.20 -6.30
CA GLY A 73 7.94 -19.67 -7.68
C GLY A 73 6.73 -19.08 -8.43
N VAL A 74 6.08 -18.05 -7.89
CA VAL A 74 5.00 -17.32 -8.57
C VAL A 74 5.60 -16.13 -9.32
N GLU A 75 5.41 -16.08 -10.64
CA GLU A 75 5.83 -14.93 -11.45
C GLU A 75 4.94 -13.72 -11.14
N ALA A 76 5.51 -12.74 -10.44
CA ALA A 76 4.83 -11.51 -10.09
C ALA A 76 5.76 -10.30 -10.29
N VAL A 77 5.17 -9.15 -10.61
CA VAL A 77 5.86 -7.87 -10.74
C VAL A 77 5.09 -6.78 -10.01
N VAL A 78 5.79 -5.72 -9.63
CA VAL A 78 5.15 -4.51 -9.10
C VAL A 78 4.55 -3.72 -10.26
N ASP A 79 3.28 -3.33 -10.12
CA ASP A 79 2.51 -2.51 -11.04
C ASP A 79 1.87 -1.33 -10.29
N ARG A 80 1.24 -0.41 -11.03
CA ARG A 80 0.54 0.75 -10.47
C ARG A 80 -0.92 0.70 -10.85
N THR A 81 -1.80 0.88 -9.87
CA THR A 81 -3.24 1.03 -10.14
C THR A 81 -3.83 2.15 -9.30
N ARG A 82 -5.04 2.59 -9.67
CA ARG A 82 -5.85 3.48 -8.85
C ARG A 82 -6.89 2.61 -8.16
N GLU A 83 -6.93 2.67 -6.84
CA GLU A 83 -8.00 2.01 -6.08
C GLU A 83 -9.07 3.07 -5.80
N ASP A 84 -10.31 2.80 -6.22
CA ASP A 84 -11.46 3.57 -5.75
C ASP A 84 -11.65 3.27 -4.26
N VAL A 85 -11.29 4.26 -3.46
CA VAL A 85 -11.41 4.20 -2.00
C VAL A 85 -12.90 4.32 -1.67
N ARG A 86 -13.43 3.32 -0.96
CA ARG A 86 -14.84 3.30 -0.53
C ARG A 86 -15.17 4.51 0.35
N GLU A 87 -16.42 4.97 0.29
CA GLU A 87 -16.96 6.10 1.07
C GLU A 87 -16.66 6.04 2.58
N ASP A 88 -16.51 4.83 3.14
CA ASP A 88 -16.30 4.60 4.58
C ASP A 88 -14.82 4.41 4.99
N ASP A 89 -13.86 4.61 4.09
CA ASP A 89 -12.45 4.56 4.44
C ASP A 89 -12.02 5.87 5.14
N ALA A 90 -11.17 5.77 6.17
CA ALA A 90 -10.58 6.93 6.86
C ALA A 90 -9.80 7.86 5.89
N LEU A 91 -9.49 7.36 4.69
CA LEU A 91 -8.87 8.09 3.59
C LEU A 91 -9.84 8.89 2.71
N VAL A 92 -11.16 8.59 2.73
CA VAL A 92 -12.22 9.41 2.10
C VAL A 92 -12.64 10.58 2.98
N VAL A 93 -12.24 10.58 4.25
CA VAL A 93 -12.56 11.64 5.22
C VAL A 93 -12.03 13.02 4.78
N ASP A 94 -11.11 13.10 3.80
CA ASP A 94 -10.64 14.37 3.22
C ASP A 94 -11.45 14.86 1.99
N GLY A 95 -12.43 14.09 1.51
CA GLY A 95 -13.27 14.40 0.35
C GLY A 95 -12.55 14.44 -1.00
N ARG A 96 -11.29 13.98 -1.08
CA ARG A 96 -10.44 14.11 -2.28
C ARG A 96 -10.33 12.83 -3.11
N GLY A 97 -11.44 12.14 -3.36
CA GLY A 97 -11.49 11.04 -4.35
C GLY A 97 -10.50 9.88 -4.12
N PRO A 98 -10.29 9.03 -5.14
CA PRO A 98 -9.51 7.79 -5.02
C PRO A 98 -8.07 8.03 -4.59
N VAL A 99 -7.45 7.02 -3.98
CA VAL A 99 -6.07 7.05 -3.51
C VAL A 99 -5.24 6.11 -4.36
N GLN A 100 -4.09 6.60 -4.81
CA GLN A 100 -3.14 5.81 -5.57
C GLN A 100 -2.41 4.86 -4.63
N VAL A 101 -2.44 3.58 -4.97
CA VAL A 101 -1.71 2.50 -4.30
C VAL A 101 -0.90 1.73 -5.33
N MET A 102 0.08 0.97 -4.87
CA MET A 102 0.77 0.01 -5.72
C MET A 102 -0.05 -1.27 -5.80
N ALA A 103 0.05 -1.95 -6.93
CA ALA A 103 -0.49 -3.28 -7.12
C ALA A 103 0.64 -4.24 -7.45
N LEU A 104 0.40 -5.53 -7.24
CA LEU A 104 1.17 -6.55 -7.92
C LEU A 104 0.38 -7.06 -9.13
N ARG A 105 1.12 -7.46 -10.16
CA ARG A 105 0.60 -8.15 -11.34
C ARG A 105 1.24 -9.52 -11.44
N ALA A 106 0.41 -10.55 -11.63
CA ALA A 106 0.84 -11.92 -11.88
C ALA A 106 -0.02 -12.49 -13.01
N GLY A 107 0.58 -12.72 -14.19
CA GLY A 107 -0.16 -13.05 -15.40
C GLY A 107 -1.26 -12.02 -15.72
N GLU A 108 -2.49 -12.50 -15.86
CA GLU A 108 -3.69 -11.68 -16.11
C GLU A 108 -4.39 -11.22 -14.82
N ARG A 109 -3.70 -11.28 -13.67
CA ARG A 109 -4.22 -10.87 -12.37
C ARG A 109 -3.56 -9.59 -11.89
N VAL A 110 -4.35 -8.70 -11.31
CA VAL A 110 -3.89 -7.49 -10.62
C VAL A 110 -4.47 -7.45 -9.21
N VAL A 111 -3.62 -7.13 -8.24
CA VAL A 111 -3.98 -7.04 -6.82
C VAL A 111 -3.39 -5.75 -6.23
N PRO A 112 -4.18 -4.66 -6.08
CA PRO A 112 -3.89 -3.55 -5.20
C PRO A 112 -3.45 -4.02 -3.81
N VAL A 113 -2.35 -3.44 -3.33
CA VAL A 113 -1.77 -3.75 -2.02
C VAL A 113 -1.81 -2.49 -1.17
N ARG A 114 -2.87 -2.37 -0.37
CA ARG A 114 -3.05 -1.27 0.58
C ARG A 114 -2.53 -1.67 1.97
N PRO A 115 -1.61 -0.90 2.58
CA PRO A 115 -1.17 -1.12 3.95
C PRO A 115 -2.34 -1.17 4.94
N GLY A 116 -2.37 -2.16 5.81
CA GLY A 116 -3.42 -2.36 6.81
C GLY A 116 -4.74 -2.92 6.27
N ALA A 117 -4.87 -3.16 4.97
CA ALA A 117 -6.06 -3.79 4.40
C ALA A 117 -6.04 -5.31 4.61
N SER A 118 -6.99 -5.83 5.40
CA SER A 118 -7.18 -7.28 5.58
C SER A 118 -7.91 -7.94 4.42
N LEU A 119 -8.71 -7.19 3.66
CA LEU A 119 -9.41 -7.70 2.49
C LEU A 119 -8.63 -7.33 1.23
N LEU A 120 -8.07 -8.33 0.59
CA LEU A 120 -7.43 -8.24 -0.72
C LEU A 120 -8.42 -8.64 -1.79
N ARG A 121 -8.35 -7.99 -2.93
CA ARG A 121 -9.18 -8.29 -4.09
C ARG A 121 -8.29 -8.62 -5.26
N VAL A 122 -8.65 -9.67 -5.97
CA VAL A 122 -7.96 -10.09 -7.17
C VAL A 122 -8.84 -9.71 -8.34
N TRP A 123 -8.31 -8.92 -9.25
CA TRP A 123 -8.98 -8.54 -10.48
C TRP A 123 -8.38 -9.30 -11.64
N ALA A 124 -9.22 -9.71 -12.58
CA ALA A 124 -8.76 -10.05 -13.91
C ALA A 124 -8.51 -8.74 -14.66
N VAL A 125 -7.38 -8.65 -15.36
CA VAL A 125 -7.20 -7.63 -16.39
C VAL A 125 -7.58 -8.22 -17.73
N ASP A 126 -8.30 -7.45 -18.54
CA ASP A 126 -8.40 -7.76 -19.96
C ASP A 126 -7.09 -7.37 -20.68
N GLY A 127 -6.97 -7.72 -21.95
CA GLY A 127 -5.80 -7.37 -22.77
C GLY A 127 -5.55 -5.85 -22.91
N ALA A 128 -6.45 -4.98 -22.43
CA ALA A 128 -6.27 -3.52 -22.38
C ALA A 128 -5.72 -3.04 -21.03
N GLY A 129 -5.65 -3.90 -20.02
CA GLY A 129 -5.04 -3.62 -18.73
C GLY A 129 -5.97 -3.01 -17.70
N ASP A 130 -7.27 -2.88 -18.01
CA ASP A 130 -8.28 -2.39 -17.08
C ASP A 130 -8.87 -3.57 -16.26
N PRO A 131 -9.16 -3.37 -14.96
CA PRO A 131 -9.88 -4.36 -14.17
C PRO A 131 -11.26 -4.62 -14.80
N ALA A 132 -11.50 -5.84 -15.27
CA ALA A 132 -12.80 -6.25 -15.76
C ALA A 132 -13.72 -6.62 -14.59
N ASP A 133 -14.99 -6.18 -14.64
CA ASP A 133 -16.12 -6.71 -13.85
C ASP A 133 -15.84 -6.83 -12.32
N PRO A 134 -16.72 -7.41 -11.47
CA PRO A 134 -16.39 -7.60 -10.05
C PRO A 134 -15.10 -8.41 -9.84
N PRO A 135 -14.40 -8.25 -8.69
CA PRO A 135 -13.18 -8.99 -8.41
C PRO A 135 -13.40 -10.50 -8.55
N VAL A 136 -12.46 -11.19 -9.19
CA VAL A 136 -12.51 -12.65 -9.40
C VAL A 136 -12.27 -13.43 -8.12
N ALA A 137 -11.63 -12.81 -7.12
CA ALA A 137 -11.51 -13.35 -5.79
C ALA A 137 -11.44 -12.22 -4.75
N GLU A 138 -11.98 -12.51 -3.56
CA GLU A 138 -11.77 -11.72 -2.36
C GLU A 138 -11.06 -12.61 -1.32
N VAL A 139 -9.93 -12.14 -0.80
CA VAL A 139 -9.05 -12.90 0.09
C VAL A 139 -8.91 -12.13 1.40
N VAL A 140 -9.26 -12.76 2.51
CA VAL A 140 -9.11 -12.17 3.85
C VAL A 140 -7.79 -12.63 4.46
N VAL A 141 -7.03 -11.69 5.00
CA VAL A 141 -5.72 -11.91 5.63
C VAL A 141 -5.75 -11.41 7.06
N ASP A 142 -5.18 -12.21 7.96
CA ASP A 142 -5.09 -11.88 9.37
C ASP A 142 -4.18 -10.68 9.63
N VAL A 143 -4.68 -9.79 10.49
CA VAL A 143 -4.02 -8.55 10.88
C VAL A 143 -3.29 -8.75 12.21
N ASP A 144 -2.08 -8.22 12.33
CA ASP A 144 -1.37 -8.10 13.60
C ASP A 144 -2.10 -7.15 14.56
N ALA A 145 -1.76 -7.22 15.85
CA ALA A 145 -2.39 -6.40 16.90
C ALA A 145 -2.24 -4.88 16.69
N ASP A 146 -1.24 -4.44 15.91
CA ASP A 146 -1.02 -3.03 15.56
C ASP A 146 -1.73 -2.60 14.27
N GLY A 147 -2.59 -3.45 13.71
CA GLY A 147 -3.30 -3.17 12.46
C GLY A 147 -2.47 -3.42 11.20
N TRP A 148 -1.26 -3.98 11.31
CA TRP A 148 -0.42 -4.31 10.16
C TRP A 148 -0.79 -5.68 9.55
N VAL A 149 -0.73 -5.80 8.22
CA VAL A 149 -0.88 -7.09 7.53
C VAL A 149 0.49 -7.50 6.97
N PRO A 150 1.12 -8.57 7.49
CA PRO A 150 2.47 -8.95 7.06
C PRO A 150 2.55 -9.37 5.60
N ALA A 151 3.65 -9.00 4.93
CA ALA A 151 3.86 -9.32 3.51
C ALA A 151 3.88 -10.83 3.26
N GLY A 152 4.36 -11.62 4.23
CA GLY A 152 4.33 -13.08 4.20
C GLY A 152 2.91 -13.64 4.12
N ARG A 153 2.02 -13.18 5.00
CA ARG A 153 0.62 -13.64 5.01
C ARG A 153 -0.12 -13.23 3.74
N ILE A 154 0.15 -12.03 3.23
CA ILE A 154 -0.39 -11.57 1.94
C ILE A 154 0.05 -12.52 0.81
N ALA A 155 1.36 -12.80 0.69
CA ALA A 155 1.88 -13.66 -0.36
C ALA A 155 1.33 -15.09 -0.27
N GLU A 156 1.30 -15.67 0.92
CA GLU A 156 0.75 -17.02 1.17
C GLU A 156 -0.74 -17.09 0.81
N ALA A 157 -1.52 -16.08 1.19
CA ALA A 157 -2.96 -16.04 0.91
C ALA A 157 -3.26 -15.80 -0.57
N LEU A 158 -2.42 -15.04 -1.29
CA LEU A 158 -2.62 -14.75 -2.70
C LEU A 158 -2.14 -15.87 -3.63
N ALA A 159 -1.10 -16.62 -3.28
CA ALA A 159 -0.49 -17.62 -4.16
C ALA A 159 -1.49 -18.58 -4.84
N PRO A 160 -2.54 -19.10 -4.16
CA PRO A 160 -3.54 -19.98 -4.79
C PRO A 160 -4.41 -19.30 -5.86
N HIS A 161 -4.45 -17.97 -5.89
CA HIS A 161 -5.31 -17.16 -6.78
C HIS A 161 -4.54 -16.54 -7.95
N LEU A 162 -3.22 -16.65 -7.97
CA LEU A 162 -2.33 -16.03 -8.96
C LEU A 162 -1.72 -17.03 -9.96
N ALA A 163 -2.04 -18.32 -9.82
CA ALA A 163 -1.63 -19.39 -10.73
C ALA A 163 -2.55 -19.53 -11.94
#